data_AF-A0A066PJY2-F1
#
_entry.id   AF-A0A066PJY2-F1
#
_cell.length_a   1.000
_cell.length_b   1.000
_cell.length_c   1.000
_cell.angle_alpha   90.00
_cell.angle_beta   90.00
_cell.angle_gamma   90.00
#
_symmetry.space_group_name_H-M   'P 1'
#
loop_
_entity.id
_entity.type
_entity.pdbx_description
1 polymer ?
#
loop_
_entity_poly.entity_id
_entity_poly.type
_entity_poly.pdbx_seq_one_letter_code
_entity_poly.pdbx_strand_id
1 'polypeptide(L)'
;MDQLISDEDYDNLPEDDEKCFVEFENRIHSKMNIILDDDQRSSSFFQSIKSQYMASVYSVAVECGITALPSPPVFYENTDFYSFYSRFELAVQGEVARIRVRGRRSRNSDSVLLIGNTKTIIQHHISRLRHVINESDLPISRKQALNNKLDELTTEIEKPRLSFGKTMAVLSCVVVGLSTVTANVATTASEGHAAITNIMRLIGLDKQSEDEATSRLAPPQKSLPAPSSKTVSVPQTKVHQGDTTPSDPDDEIPF
;
A
#
# COMPACT_ATOMS: atom_id res chain seq x y z
N MET A 1 -11.84 30.61 -20.95
CA MET A 1 -11.19 30.44 -19.63
C MET A 1 -10.43 29.14 -19.72
N ASP A 2 -9.14 29.14 -19.44
CA ASP A 2 -8.37 27.90 -19.36
C ASP A 2 -8.70 27.27 -18.00
N GLN A 3 -9.46 26.18 -18.02
CA GLN A 3 -9.90 25.46 -16.83
C GLN A 3 -8.87 24.37 -16.53
N LEU A 4 -8.36 24.33 -15.29
CA LEU A 4 -7.28 23.38 -14.94
C LEU A 4 -7.75 21.91 -14.96
N ILE A 5 -9.05 21.68 -14.69
CA ILE A 5 -9.64 20.35 -14.48
C ILE A 5 -10.85 20.18 -15.39
N SER A 6 -10.86 19.12 -16.19
CA SER A 6 -12.03 18.64 -16.93
C SER A 6 -12.58 17.37 -16.29
N ASP A 7 -13.82 16.98 -16.63
CA ASP A 7 -14.41 15.72 -16.14
C ASP A 7 -13.56 14.50 -16.56
N GLU A 8 -12.91 14.58 -17.72
CA GLU A 8 -11.92 13.62 -18.22
C GLU A 8 -10.71 13.40 -17.29
N ASP A 9 -10.43 14.30 -16.34
CA ASP A 9 -9.37 14.11 -15.34
C ASP A 9 -9.73 13.06 -14.28
N TYR A 10 -11.02 12.77 -14.10
CA TYR A 10 -11.52 11.72 -13.22
C TYR A 10 -11.71 10.39 -13.95
N ASP A 11 -11.79 10.42 -15.28
CA ASP A 11 -11.92 9.21 -16.09
C ASP A 11 -10.67 8.31 -15.99
N ASN A 12 -10.94 7.01 -15.83
CA ASN A 12 -9.95 5.93 -15.70
C ASN A 12 -9.00 6.06 -14.49
N LEU A 13 -9.39 6.76 -13.42
CA LEU A 13 -8.65 6.71 -12.16
C LEU A 13 -8.75 5.30 -11.51
N PRO A 14 -7.70 4.82 -10.82
CA PRO A 14 -7.73 3.57 -10.08
C PRO A 14 -8.80 3.53 -8.97
N GLU A 15 -9.40 2.35 -8.72
CA GLU A 15 -10.32 2.09 -7.59
C GLU A 15 -9.62 2.12 -6.20
N ASP A 16 -8.28 2.10 -6.17
CA ASP A 16 -7.49 2.11 -4.95
C ASP A 16 -7.19 3.56 -4.54
N ASP A 17 -7.73 4.01 -3.41
CA ASP A 17 -7.68 5.41 -2.96
C ASP A 17 -6.28 6.04 -2.99
N GLU A 18 -5.26 5.31 -2.52
CA GLU A 18 -3.88 5.79 -2.52
C GLU A 18 -3.34 5.97 -3.95
N LYS A 19 -3.63 5.04 -4.87
CA LYS A 19 -3.25 5.18 -6.29
C LYS A 19 -4.09 6.22 -7.03
N CYS A 20 -5.38 6.34 -6.70
CA CYS A 20 -6.30 7.33 -7.25
C CYS A 20 -5.74 8.75 -7.05
N PHE A 21 -5.42 9.08 -5.79
CA PHE A 21 -4.78 10.35 -5.44
C PHE A 21 -3.47 10.57 -6.19
N VAL A 22 -2.56 9.58 -6.21
CA VAL A 22 -1.25 9.72 -6.87
C VAL A 22 -1.39 9.95 -8.37
N GLU A 23 -2.27 9.24 -9.08
CA GLU A 23 -2.47 9.43 -10.52
C GLU A 23 -3.15 10.76 -10.86
N PHE A 24 -4.17 11.16 -10.07
CA PHE A 24 -4.83 12.46 -10.21
C PHE A 24 -3.83 13.62 -9.99
N GLU A 25 -3.01 13.54 -8.94
CA GLU A 25 -2.01 14.56 -8.62
C GLU A 25 -1.00 14.74 -9.77
N ASN A 26 -0.41 13.64 -10.29
CA ASN A 26 0.53 13.72 -11.42
C ASN A 26 -0.13 14.36 -12.66
N ARG A 27 -1.41 14.03 -12.94
CA ARG A 27 -2.17 14.54 -14.10
C ARG A 27 -2.39 16.06 -13.98
N ILE A 28 -2.89 16.51 -12.84
CA ILE A 28 -3.22 17.91 -12.59
C ILE A 28 -1.96 18.78 -12.37
N HIS A 29 -0.88 18.25 -11.76
CA HIS A 29 0.41 18.94 -11.69
C HIS A 29 1.02 19.14 -13.08
N SER A 30 0.98 18.10 -13.93
CA SER A 30 1.45 18.20 -15.33
C SER A 30 0.65 19.23 -16.13
N LYS A 31 -0.69 19.19 -16.05
CA LYS A 31 -1.56 20.20 -16.69
C LYS A 31 -1.26 21.62 -16.19
N MET A 32 -1.10 21.79 -14.87
CA MET A 32 -0.74 23.08 -14.28
C MET A 32 0.57 23.61 -14.87
N ASN A 33 1.64 22.82 -14.87
CA ASN A 33 2.95 23.28 -15.38
C ASN A 33 2.87 23.70 -16.86
N ILE A 34 2.14 22.95 -17.70
CA ILE A 34 1.91 23.32 -19.12
C ILE A 34 1.17 24.68 -19.24
N ILE A 35 0.19 24.95 -18.37
CA ILE A 35 -0.54 26.23 -18.36
C ILE A 35 0.32 27.38 -17.83
N LEU A 36 1.28 27.10 -16.95
CA LEU A 36 2.16 28.10 -16.33
C LEU A 36 3.47 28.36 -17.11
N ASP A 37 3.81 27.58 -18.13
CA ASP A 37 4.96 27.80 -19.02
C ASP A 37 4.76 28.98 -20.01
N ASP A 38 3.58 29.62 -20.01
CA ASP A 38 3.25 30.78 -20.84
C ASP A 38 3.67 32.10 -20.17
N ASP A 39 4.87 32.58 -20.52
CA ASP A 39 5.49 33.82 -20.04
C ASP A 39 4.63 35.11 -20.23
N GLN A 40 3.57 35.08 -21.04
CA GLN A 40 2.72 36.26 -21.29
C GLN A 40 1.57 36.44 -20.28
N ARG A 41 1.42 35.54 -19.31
CA ARG A 41 0.29 35.54 -18.36
C ARG A 41 0.49 36.52 -17.19
N SER A 42 -0.62 36.98 -16.60
CA SER A 42 -0.60 37.89 -15.44
C SER A 42 -0.38 37.14 -14.13
N SER A 43 0.23 37.80 -13.13
CA SER A 43 0.39 37.25 -11.76
C SER A 43 -0.94 36.73 -11.17
N SER A 44 -2.04 37.44 -11.41
CA SER A 44 -3.40 37.02 -11.02
C SER A 44 -3.88 35.74 -11.69
N PHE A 45 -3.45 35.46 -12.94
CA PHE A 45 -3.74 34.20 -13.63
C PHE A 45 -2.96 33.04 -12.98
N PHE A 46 -1.65 33.22 -12.75
CA PHE A 46 -0.83 32.24 -12.03
C PHE A 46 -1.42 31.89 -10.65
N GLN A 47 -1.86 32.89 -9.89
CA GLN A 47 -2.49 32.70 -8.58
C GLN A 47 -3.83 31.93 -8.69
N SER A 48 -4.65 32.22 -9.70
CA SER A 48 -5.92 31.52 -9.94
C SER A 48 -5.71 30.03 -10.25
N ILE A 49 -4.81 29.70 -11.17
CA ILE A 49 -4.50 28.31 -11.53
C ILE A 49 -3.94 27.55 -10.32
N LYS A 50 -2.99 28.13 -9.58
CA LYS A 50 -2.45 27.53 -8.35
C LYS A 50 -3.51 27.35 -7.24
N SER A 51 -4.49 28.24 -7.17
CA SER A 51 -5.63 28.11 -6.24
C SER A 51 -6.53 26.92 -6.61
N GLN A 52 -6.81 26.74 -7.91
CA GLN A 52 -7.56 25.59 -8.43
C GLN A 52 -6.81 24.27 -8.14
N TYR A 53 -5.50 24.22 -8.39
CA TYR A 53 -4.65 23.06 -8.03
C TYR A 53 -4.80 22.70 -6.55
N MET A 54 -4.60 23.67 -5.65
CA MET A 54 -4.66 23.43 -4.20
C MET A 54 -6.04 22.94 -3.74
N ALA A 55 -7.12 23.59 -4.19
CA ALA A 55 -8.48 23.23 -3.82
C ALA A 55 -8.84 21.79 -4.24
N SER A 56 -8.45 21.39 -5.45
CA SER A 56 -8.85 20.12 -6.04
C SER A 56 -7.98 18.95 -5.57
N VAL A 57 -6.66 19.13 -5.46
CA VAL A 57 -5.77 18.13 -4.86
C VAL A 57 -6.14 17.90 -3.39
N TYR A 58 -6.51 18.95 -2.64
CA TYR A 58 -7.03 18.80 -1.28
C TYR A 58 -8.37 18.04 -1.25
N SER A 59 -9.31 18.36 -2.15
CA SER A 59 -10.61 17.70 -2.18
C SER A 59 -10.49 16.20 -2.47
N VAL A 60 -9.71 15.82 -3.49
CA VAL A 60 -9.44 14.41 -3.82
C VAL A 60 -8.68 13.71 -2.69
N ALA A 61 -7.74 14.40 -2.02
CA ALA A 61 -7.07 13.84 -0.84
C ALA A 61 -8.05 13.51 0.29
N VAL A 62 -9.03 14.38 0.56
CA VAL A 62 -10.06 14.15 1.60
C VAL A 62 -10.93 12.93 1.26
N GLU A 63 -11.41 12.83 0.01
CA GLU A 63 -12.21 11.67 -0.44
C GLU A 63 -11.39 10.35 -0.38
N CYS A 64 -10.11 10.39 -0.76
CA CYS A 64 -9.19 9.26 -0.62
C CYS A 64 -8.69 9.00 0.83
N GLY A 65 -9.25 9.68 1.85
CA GLY A 65 -8.90 9.48 3.26
C GLY A 65 -7.52 10.03 3.69
N ILE A 66 -6.86 10.83 2.85
CA ILE A 66 -5.52 11.39 3.06
C ILE A 66 -5.62 12.68 3.89
N THR A 67 -5.48 12.55 5.20
CA THR A 67 -5.56 13.67 6.17
C THR A 67 -4.24 14.43 6.39
N ALA A 68 -3.19 14.11 5.63
CA ALA A 68 -1.85 14.66 5.83
C ALA A 68 -1.64 16.07 5.20
N LEU A 69 -2.53 16.51 4.31
CA LEU A 69 -2.39 17.76 3.58
C LEU A 69 -2.95 18.96 4.37
N PRO A 70 -2.32 20.13 4.31
CA PRO A 70 -2.88 21.35 4.90
C PRO A 70 -4.08 21.84 4.08
N SER A 71 -5.18 22.15 4.76
CA SER A 71 -6.37 22.72 4.12
C SER A 71 -6.05 24.09 3.50
N PRO A 72 -6.38 24.32 2.21
CA PRO A 72 -6.20 25.61 1.56
C PRO A 72 -7.01 26.72 2.26
N PRO A 73 -6.38 27.82 2.71
CA PRO A 73 -7.09 28.93 3.33
C PRO A 73 -7.85 29.75 2.28
N VAL A 74 -8.84 30.51 2.73
CA VAL A 74 -9.38 31.63 1.94
C VAL A 74 -8.32 32.73 1.91
N PHE A 75 -7.75 32.98 0.73
CA PHE A 75 -6.71 33.99 0.56
C PHE A 75 -7.32 35.40 0.52
N TYR A 76 -7.13 36.16 1.61
CA TYR A 76 -7.37 37.60 1.65
C TYR A 76 -6.11 38.38 1.23
N GLU A 77 -6.25 39.66 0.88
CA GLU A 77 -5.21 40.51 0.26
C GLU A 77 -3.84 40.56 1.00
N ASN A 78 -3.79 40.22 2.30
CA ASN A 78 -2.56 40.19 3.12
C ASN A 78 -2.06 38.76 3.44
N THR A 79 -2.54 37.73 2.75
CA THR A 79 -2.11 36.33 2.97
C THR A 79 -0.92 35.99 2.08
N ASP A 80 0.15 35.42 2.64
CA ASP A 80 1.30 34.95 1.85
C ASP A 80 0.95 33.68 1.06
N PHE A 81 0.34 33.91 -0.10
CA PHE A 81 -0.10 32.88 -1.04
C PHE A 81 1.05 31.97 -1.49
N TYR A 82 2.21 32.55 -1.83
CA TYR A 82 3.33 31.80 -2.41
C TYR A 82 4.00 30.90 -1.36
N SER A 83 4.19 31.39 -0.13
CA SER A 83 4.70 30.54 0.96
C SER A 83 3.70 29.45 1.36
N PHE A 84 2.39 29.72 1.32
CA PHE A 84 1.40 28.65 1.54
C PHE A 84 1.44 27.61 0.41
N TYR A 85 1.38 28.05 -0.85
CA TYR A 85 1.44 27.16 -2.02
C TYR A 85 2.68 26.27 -2.00
N SER A 86 3.86 26.83 -1.72
CA SER A 86 5.12 26.06 -1.68
C SER A 86 5.12 25.01 -0.56
N ARG A 87 4.49 25.31 0.58
CA ARG A 87 4.30 24.36 1.69
C ARG A 87 3.26 23.28 1.36
N PHE A 88 2.19 23.63 0.65
CA PHE A 88 1.19 22.69 0.17
C PHE A 88 1.80 21.71 -0.83
N GLU A 89 2.51 22.21 -1.85
CA GLU A 89 3.20 21.40 -2.87
C GLU A 89 4.21 20.44 -2.23
N LEU A 90 5.02 20.91 -1.26
CA LEU A 90 5.95 20.04 -0.53
C LEU A 90 5.24 18.96 0.30
N ALA A 91 4.08 19.27 0.90
CA ALA A 91 3.27 18.29 1.63
C ALA A 91 2.67 17.23 0.69
N VAL A 92 2.16 17.65 -0.47
CA VAL A 92 1.65 16.78 -1.54
C VAL A 92 2.74 15.84 -2.04
N GLN A 93 3.90 16.37 -2.44
CA GLN A 93 5.05 15.57 -2.89
C GLN A 93 5.52 14.59 -1.81
N GLY A 94 5.53 15.01 -0.55
CA GLY A 94 5.87 14.16 0.59
C GLY A 94 4.90 12.97 0.78
N GLU A 95 3.60 13.19 0.60
CA GLU A 95 2.60 12.12 0.72
C GLU A 95 2.55 11.21 -0.50
N VAL A 96 2.69 11.76 -1.72
CA VAL A 96 2.90 10.96 -2.96
C VAL A 96 4.12 10.06 -2.82
N ALA A 97 5.24 10.58 -2.28
CA ALA A 97 6.42 9.78 -1.99
C ALA A 97 6.15 8.69 -0.94
N ARG A 98 5.41 9.01 0.13
CA ARG A 98 5.01 8.04 1.16
C ARG A 98 4.17 6.91 0.56
N ILE A 99 3.13 7.22 -0.21
CA ILE A 99 2.26 6.26 -0.89
C ILE A 99 3.10 5.37 -1.82
N ARG A 100 3.96 5.95 -2.66
CA ARG A 100 4.86 5.19 -3.56
C ARG A 100 5.78 4.24 -2.78
N VAL A 101 6.24 4.61 -1.58
CA VAL A 101 7.03 3.73 -0.69
C VAL A 101 6.16 2.65 -0.03
N ARG A 102 4.94 2.96 0.42
CA ARG A 102 3.98 1.97 0.96
C ARG A 102 3.61 0.91 -0.10
N GLY A 103 3.25 1.36 -1.30
CA GLY A 103 2.97 0.49 -2.44
C GLY A 103 4.14 -0.43 -2.81
N ARG A 104 5.39 0.07 -2.76
CA ARG A 104 6.59 -0.78 -2.92
C ARG A 104 6.70 -1.86 -1.84
N ARG A 105 6.39 -1.56 -0.57
CA ARG A 105 6.41 -2.55 0.52
C ARG A 105 5.34 -3.63 0.32
N SER A 106 4.13 -3.27 -0.08
CA SER A 106 3.07 -4.24 -0.44
C SER A 106 3.46 -5.10 -1.65
N ARG A 107 4.13 -4.52 -2.65
CA ARG A 107 4.61 -5.29 -3.81
C ARG A 107 5.69 -6.32 -3.44
N ASN A 108 6.38 -6.11 -2.32
CA ASN A 108 7.32 -7.07 -1.75
C ASN A 108 6.62 -8.18 -0.94
N SER A 109 5.47 -7.92 -0.29
CA SER A 109 4.71 -8.99 0.39
C SER A 109 4.13 -10.00 -0.59
N ASP A 110 3.82 -9.58 -1.81
CA ASP A 110 3.17 -10.46 -2.82
C ASP A 110 4.19 -11.11 -3.77
N SER A 111 5.49 -10.93 -3.50
CA SER A 111 6.57 -11.52 -4.28
C SER A 111 7.58 -12.27 -3.41
N VAL A 112 8.21 -13.30 -3.99
CA VAL A 112 9.14 -14.21 -3.33
C VAL A 112 10.51 -14.12 -4.00
N LEU A 113 11.57 -14.02 -3.21
CA LEU A 113 12.92 -14.28 -3.68
C LEU A 113 13.21 -15.79 -3.60
N LEU A 114 13.41 -16.46 -4.74
CA LEU A 114 13.78 -17.87 -4.74
C LEU A 114 15.25 -18.05 -4.32
N ILE A 115 15.51 -18.91 -3.35
CA ILE A 115 16.83 -19.03 -2.71
C ILE A 115 17.67 -20.11 -3.39
N GLY A 116 18.90 -19.74 -3.80
CA GLY A 116 19.94 -20.68 -4.24
C GLY A 116 19.49 -21.68 -5.31
N ASN A 117 19.44 -22.96 -4.96
CA ASN A 117 19.12 -24.06 -5.88
C ASN A 117 17.61 -24.26 -6.11
N THR A 118 16.72 -23.57 -5.37
CA THR A 118 15.26 -23.77 -5.49
C THR A 118 14.76 -23.54 -6.92
N LYS A 119 15.29 -22.54 -7.62
CA LYS A 119 14.98 -22.25 -9.03
C LYS A 119 15.24 -23.43 -9.96
N THR A 120 16.39 -24.09 -9.84
CA THR A 120 16.78 -25.26 -10.64
C THR A 120 15.87 -26.47 -10.35
N ILE A 121 15.53 -26.69 -9.08
CA ILE A 121 14.64 -27.80 -8.67
C ILE A 121 13.22 -27.58 -9.22
N ILE A 122 12.71 -26.35 -9.17
CA ILE A 122 11.42 -25.99 -9.77
C ILE A 122 11.45 -26.17 -11.29
N GLN A 123 12.52 -25.72 -11.97
CA GLN A 123 12.69 -25.96 -13.42
C GLN A 123 12.69 -27.45 -13.77
N HIS A 124 13.33 -28.30 -12.96
CA HIS A 124 13.28 -29.76 -13.13
C HIS A 124 11.84 -30.31 -13.01
N HIS A 125 11.06 -29.85 -12.02
CA HIS A 125 9.64 -30.24 -11.89
C HIS A 125 8.79 -29.73 -13.07
N ILE A 126 9.08 -28.56 -13.64
CA ILE A 126 8.40 -28.06 -14.84
C ILE A 126 8.71 -28.92 -16.07
N SER A 127 9.97 -29.33 -16.25
CA SER A 127 10.34 -30.27 -17.32
C SER A 127 9.61 -31.62 -17.18
N ARG A 128 9.46 -32.13 -15.95
CA ARG A 128 8.64 -33.33 -15.69
C ARG A 128 7.16 -33.10 -16.01
N LEU A 129 6.60 -31.93 -15.70
CA LEU A 129 5.22 -31.59 -16.06
C LEU A 129 5.00 -31.54 -17.58
N ARG A 130 5.95 -30.97 -18.34
CA ARG A 130 5.88 -30.98 -19.82
C ARG A 130 5.86 -32.40 -20.37
N HIS A 131 6.71 -33.29 -19.83
CA HIS A 131 6.74 -34.70 -20.20
C HIS A 131 5.37 -35.38 -19.94
N VAL A 132 4.82 -35.25 -18.73
CA VAL A 132 3.48 -35.78 -18.37
C VAL A 132 2.38 -35.25 -19.29
N ILE A 133 2.36 -33.94 -19.59
CA ILE A 133 1.36 -33.34 -20.48
C ILE A 133 1.50 -33.91 -21.90
N ASN A 134 2.73 -34.06 -22.40
CA ASN A 134 2.98 -34.52 -23.76
C ASN A 134 2.64 -36.00 -23.93
N GLU A 135 2.85 -36.84 -22.92
CA GLU A 135 2.48 -38.27 -22.91
C GLU A 135 1.00 -38.54 -22.58
N SER A 136 0.30 -37.59 -21.94
CA SER A 136 -1.12 -37.75 -21.61
C SER A 136 -2.02 -37.94 -22.84
N ASP A 137 -3.22 -38.50 -22.67
CA ASP A 137 -4.19 -38.69 -23.75
C ASP A 137 -5.04 -37.42 -24.04
N LEU A 138 -4.51 -36.24 -23.69
CA LEU A 138 -5.21 -34.96 -23.86
C LEU A 138 -5.28 -34.51 -25.34
N PRO A 139 -6.37 -33.84 -25.76
CA PRO A 139 -6.43 -33.18 -27.06
C PRO A 139 -5.26 -32.23 -27.31
N ILE A 140 -4.76 -32.18 -28.54
CA ILE A 140 -3.59 -31.36 -28.94
C ILE A 140 -3.75 -29.89 -28.51
N SER A 141 -4.94 -29.31 -28.67
CA SER A 141 -5.25 -27.95 -28.24
C SER A 141 -5.12 -27.74 -26.73
N ARG A 142 -5.48 -28.74 -25.90
CA ARG A 142 -5.27 -28.70 -24.44
C ARG A 142 -3.80 -28.87 -24.08
N LYS A 143 -3.07 -29.77 -24.75
CA LYS A 143 -1.61 -29.93 -24.56
C LYS A 143 -0.87 -28.63 -24.86
N GLN A 144 -1.24 -27.93 -25.93
CA GLN A 144 -0.69 -26.61 -26.27
C GLN A 144 -1.03 -25.57 -25.20
N ALA A 145 -2.31 -25.44 -24.81
CA ALA A 145 -2.72 -24.49 -23.77
C ALA A 145 -2.01 -24.71 -22.42
N LEU A 146 -1.78 -25.97 -22.02
CA LEU A 146 -1.05 -26.31 -20.80
C LEU A 146 0.46 -26.04 -20.92
N ASN A 147 1.09 -26.36 -22.05
CA ASN A 147 2.49 -26.02 -22.29
C ASN A 147 2.71 -24.49 -22.27
N ASN A 148 1.81 -23.71 -22.89
CA ASN A 148 1.85 -22.24 -22.83
C ASN A 148 1.76 -21.71 -21.38
N LYS A 149 1.01 -22.39 -20.50
CA LYS A 149 0.98 -22.06 -19.06
C LYS A 149 2.26 -22.45 -18.33
N LEU A 150 2.95 -23.51 -18.76
CA LEU A 150 4.29 -23.82 -18.26
C LEU A 150 5.36 -22.87 -18.80
N ASP A 151 5.20 -22.30 -20.00
CA ASP A 151 6.04 -21.22 -20.51
C ASP A 151 5.86 -19.96 -19.68
N GLU A 152 4.61 -19.55 -19.41
CA GLU A 152 4.29 -18.42 -18.52
C GLU A 152 4.89 -18.62 -17.12
N LEU A 153 4.84 -19.84 -16.59
CA LEU A 153 5.45 -20.21 -15.31
C LEU A 153 6.99 -20.11 -15.34
N THR A 154 7.64 -20.66 -16.37
CA THR A 154 9.10 -20.54 -16.55
C THR A 154 9.53 -19.08 -16.61
N THR A 155 8.84 -18.25 -17.40
CA THR A 155 9.12 -16.81 -17.49
C THR A 155 8.95 -16.09 -16.15
N GLU A 156 7.99 -16.50 -15.31
CA GLU A 156 7.80 -15.91 -13.98
C GLU A 156 8.93 -16.29 -13.00
N ILE A 157 9.41 -17.54 -13.07
CA ILE A 157 10.54 -18.06 -12.26
C ILE A 157 11.89 -17.48 -12.71
N GLU A 158 12.00 -17.07 -13.97
CA GLU A 158 13.21 -16.46 -14.50
C GLU A 158 13.50 -15.07 -13.92
N LYS A 159 12.45 -14.36 -13.46
CA LYS A 159 12.55 -13.02 -12.85
C LYS A 159 13.40 -13.01 -11.56
N PRO A 160 13.95 -11.83 -11.18
CA PRO A 160 14.65 -11.65 -9.90
C PRO A 160 13.78 -11.89 -8.66
N ARG A 161 12.47 -11.60 -8.74
CA ARG A 161 11.46 -11.96 -7.73
C ARG A 161 10.24 -12.53 -8.44
N LEU A 162 9.71 -13.62 -7.91
CA LEU A 162 8.55 -14.34 -8.42
C LEU A 162 7.27 -13.74 -7.83
N SER A 163 6.26 -13.44 -8.63
CA SER A 163 4.94 -13.05 -8.11
C SER A 163 4.20 -14.27 -7.57
N PHE A 164 3.98 -14.31 -6.24
CA PHE A 164 3.36 -15.46 -5.57
C PHE A 164 1.96 -15.72 -6.12
N GLY A 165 1.12 -14.68 -6.15
CA GLY A 165 -0.27 -14.77 -6.65
C GLY A 165 -0.35 -15.24 -8.11
N LYS A 166 0.49 -14.68 -9.00
CA LYS A 166 0.49 -15.09 -10.41
C LYS A 166 0.96 -16.54 -10.57
N THR A 167 2.02 -16.95 -9.88
CA THR A 167 2.50 -18.34 -9.95
C THR A 167 1.45 -19.33 -9.41
N MET A 168 0.78 -19.03 -8.29
CA MET A 168 -0.27 -19.90 -7.76
C MET A 168 -1.49 -19.97 -8.69
N ALA A 169 -1.87 -18.88 -9.35
CA ALA A 169 -2.92 -18.88 -10.37
C ALA A 169 -2.56 -19.75 -11.59
N VAL A 170 -1.32 -19.63 -12.10
CA VAL A 170 -0.83 -20.45 -13.22
C VAL A 170 -0.79 -21.94 -12.83
N LEU A 171 -0.25 -22.28 -11.66
CA LEU A 171 -0.22 -23.67 -11.17
C LEU A 171 -1.64 -24.23 -11.00
N SER A 172 -2.59 -23.44 -10.50
CA SER A 172 -3.99 -23.85 -10.36
C SER A 172 -4.63 -24.17 -11.71
N CYS A 173 -4.37 -23.38 -12.76
CA CYS A 173 -4.80 -23.70 -14.12
C CYS A 173 -4.23 -25.05 -14.61
N VAL A 174 -2.98 -25.37 -14.28
CA VAL A 174 -2.34 -26.64 -14.67
C VAL A 174 -2.96 -27.83 -13.92
N VAL A 175 -3.25 -27.70 -12.61
CA VAL A 175 -3.98 -28.73 -11.84
C VAL A 175 -5.34 -29.02 -12.46
N VAL A 176 -6.13 -27.98 -12.75
CA VAL A 176 -7.49 -28.14 -13.33
C VAL A 176 -7.42 -28.80 -14.70
N GLY A 177 -6.45 -28.45 -15.55
CA GLY A 177 -6.28 -29.08 -16.86
C GLY A 177 -5.89 -30.56 -16.77
N LEU A 178 -4.98 -30.92 -15.86
CA LEU A 178 -4.56 -32.31 -15.62
C LEU A 178 -5.64 -33.16 -14.95
N SER A 179 -6.56 -32.55 -14.19
CA SER A 179 -7.68 -33.23 -13.53
C SER A 179 -8.68 -33.86 -14.51
N THR A 180 -8.58 -33.55 -15.82
CA THR A 180 -9.46 -34.09 -16.86
C THR A 180 -8.93 -35.36 -17.55
N VAL A 181 -7.77 -35.89 -17.12
CA VAL A 181 -7.18 -37.14 -17.65
C VAL A 181 -7.90 -38.36 -17.05
N THR A 182 -8.26 -39.32 -17.91
CA THR A 182 -9.06 -40.51 -17.52
C THR A 182 -8.21 -41.61 -16.88
N ALA A 183 -8.88 -42.52 -16.15
CA ALA A 183 -8.27 -43.44 -15.18
C ALA A 183 -7.19 -44.40 -15.73
N ASN A 184 -7.16 -44.67 -17.05
CA ASN A 184 -6.14 -45.54 -17.66
C ASN A 184 -4.72 -44.94 -17.61
N VAL A 185 -4.58 -43.65 -17.29
CA VAL A 185 -3.30 -42.95 -17.16
C VAL A 185 -3.09 -42.39 -15.74
N ALA A 186 -3.72 -42.99 -14.72
CA ALA A 186 -3.70 -42.50 -13.34
C ALA A 186 -2.29 -42.32 -12.74
N THR A 187 -1.30 -43.09 -13.21
CA THR A 187 0.11 -42.94 -12.81
C THR A 187 0.71 -41.61 -13.26
N THR A 188 0.60 -41.24 -14.54
CA THR A 188 1.17 -39.97 -15.04
C THR A 188 0.41 -38.76 -14.47
N ALA A 189 -0.90 -38.87 -14.29
CA ALA A 189 -1.69 -37.86 -13.60
C ALA A 189 -1.19 -37.64 -12.16
N SER A 190 -0.93 -38.72 -11.40
CA SER A 190 -0.36 -38.66 -10.06
C SER A 190 1.02 -37.97 -10.04
N GLU A 191 1.89 -38.31 -11.00
CA GLU A 191 3.21 -37.66 -11.13
C GLU A 191 3.12 -36.16 -11.42
N GLY A 192 2.16 -35.72 -12.25
CA GLY A 192 1.89 -34.31 -12.49
C GLY A 192 1.45 -33.58 -11.21
N HIS A 193 0.51 -34.14 -10.47
CA HIS A 193 0.06 -33.56 -9.19
C HIS A 193 1.19 -33.52 -8.16
N ALA A 194 2.05 -34.54 -8.10
CA ALA A 194 3.23 -34.57 -7.23
C ALA A 194 4.26 -33.51 -7.62
N ALA A 195 4.49 -33.28 -8.92
CA ALA A 195 5.38 -32.21 -9.38
C ALA A 195 4.85 -30.81 -9.02
N ILE A 196 3.55 -30.55 -9.23
CA ILE A 196 2.91 -29.27 -8.83
C ILE A 196 3.00 -29.05 -7.32
N THR A 197 2.68 -30.07 -6.53
CA THR A 197 2.73 -29.99 -5.06
C THR A 197 4.14 -29.67 -4.58
N ASN A 198 5.17 -30.24 -5.20
CA ASN A 198 6.56 -29.91 -4.87
C ASN A 198 6.94 -28.48 -5.26
N ILE A 199 6.50 -27.97 -6.42
CA ILE A 199 6.72 -26.56 -6.80
C ILE A 199 6.04 -25.64 -5.78
N MET A 200 4.77 -25.88 -5.44
CA MET A 200 4.03 -25.09 -4.44
C MET A 200 4.73 -25.10 -3.08
N ARG A 201 5.18 -26.28 -2.61
CA ARG A 201 5.90 -26.45 -1.35
C ARG A 201 7.22 -25.70 -1.32
N LEU A 202 8.00 -25.75 -2.40
CA LEU A 202 9.29 -25.05 -2.51
C LEU A 202 9.11 -23.53 -2.46
N ILE A 203 8.16 -22.99 -3.24
CA ILE A 203 7.83 -21.56 -3.23
C ILE A 203 7.29 -21.13 -1.86
N GLY A 204 6.46 -21.96 -1.22
CA GLY A 204 5.94 -21.71 0.12
C GLY A 204 7.02 -21.66 1.21
N LEU A 205 8.03 -22.51 1.13
CA LEU A 205 9.17 -22.50 2.07
C LEU A 205 10.04 -21.26 1.89
N ASP A 206 10.41 -20.91 0.64
CA ASP A 206 11.17 -19.70 0.36
C ASP A 206 10.39 -18.45 0.82
N LYS A 207 9.07 -18.41 0.56
CA LYS A 207 8.17 -17.34 1.04
C LYS A 207 8.13 -17.24 2.57
N GLN A 208 7.89 -18.34 3.27
CA GLN A 208 7.90 -18.35 4.73
C GLN A 208 9.24 -17.84 5.29
N SER A 209 10.36 -18.26 4.71
CA SER A 209 11.69 -17.81 5.16
C SER A 209 11.92 -16.31 4.96
N GLU A 210 11.39 -15.73 3.87
CA GLU A 210 11.47 -14.29 3.59
C GLU A 210 10.56 -13.48 4.53
N ASP A 211 9.35 -13.98 4.82
CA ASP A 211 8.41 -13.34 5.74
C ASP A 211 8.93 -13.38 7.19
N GLU A 212 9.54 -14.50 7.62
CA GLU A 212 10.22 -14.60 8.91
C GLU A 212 11.43 -13.65 9.01
N ALA A 213 12.24 -13.54 7.97
CA ALA A 213 13.36 -12.60 7.93
C ALA A 213 12.88 -11.14 7.99
N THR A 214 11.80 -10.82 7.27
CA THR A 214 11.18 -9.49 7.27
C THR A 214 10.58 -9.16 8.65
N SER A 215 9.97 -10.13 9.31
CA SER A 215 9.41 -9.99 10.67
C SER A 215 10.50 -9.67 11.71
N ARG A 216 11.66 -10.33 11.63
CA ARG A 216 12.80 -10.08 12.53
C ARG A 216 13.43 -8.69 12.37
N LEU A 217 13.26 -8.06 11.20
CA LEU A 217 13.79 -6.74 10.87
C LEU A 217 12.74 -5.62 11.00
N ALA A 218 11.52 -5.94 11.41
CA ALA A 218 10.50 -4.94 11.68
C ALA A 218 10.94 -4.05 12.88
N PRO A 219 10.78 -2.71 12.80
CA PRO A 219 11.04 -1.86 13.95
C PRO A 219 10.15 -2.28 15.13
N PRO A 220 10.63 -2.17 16.38
CA PRO A 220 9.89 -2.63 17.55
C PRO A 220 8.49 -2.00 17.55
N GLN A 221 7.46 -2.84 17.75
CA GLN A 221 6.08 -2.39 17.75
C GLN A 221 5.94 -1.24 18.74
N LYS A 222 5.42 -0.10 18.25
CA LYS A 222 5.21 1.11 19.05
C LYS A 222 4.33 0.72 20.23
N SER A 223 4.89 0.77 21.44
CA SER A 223 4.24 0.27 22.64
C SER A 223 2.88 0.93 22.82
N LEU A 224 1.88 0.13 23.22
CA LEU A 224 0.53 0.61 23.46
C LEU A 224 0.58 1.82 24.42
N PRO A 225 -0.21 2.88 24.16
CA PRO A 225 -0.26 4.03 25.06
C PRO A 225 -0.65 3.54 26.46
N ALA A 226 0.06 4.04 27.48
CA ALA A 226 -0.18 3.64 28.87
C ALA A 226 -1.66 3.83 29.24
N PRO A 227 -2.30 2.87 29.92
CA PRO A 227 -3.71 2.97 30.25
C PRO A 227 -3.95 4.21 31.12
N SER A 228 -4.91 5.04 30.69
CA SER A 228 -5.24 6.30 31.37
C SER A 228 -5.57 6.04 32.84
N SER A 229 -4.79 6.64 33.73
CA SER A 229 -5.01 6.58 35.17
C SER A 229 -6.31 7.32 35.50
N LYS A 230 -7.40 6.57 35.71
CA LYS A 230 -8.62 7.12 36.30
C LYS A 230 -8.28 7.65 37.69
N THR A 231 -8.24 8.98 37.81
CA THR A 231 -8.08 9.68 39.09
C THR A 231 -9.20 9.24 40.03
N VAL A 232 -8.86 8.45 41.06
CA VAL A 232 -9.81 8.07 42.10
C VAL A 232 -10.01 9.28 43.00
N SER A 233 -11.19 9.88 42.93
CA SER A 233 -11.60 10.99 43.79
C SER A 233 -11.58 10.54 45.26
N VAL A 234 -10.75 11.18 46.09
CA VAL A 234 -10.76 10.95 47.54
C VAL A 234 -12.06 11.53 48.14
N PRO A 235 -12.81 10.79 48.97
CA PRO A 235 -14.03 11.33 49.58
C PRO A 235 -13.71 12.43 50.59
N GLN A 236 -14.31 13.61 50.43
CA GLN A 236 -14.24 14.68 51.44
C GLN A 236 -15.08 14.31 52.66
N THR A 237 -14.42 14.08 53.80
CA THR A 237 -15.08 13.90 55.09
C THR A 237 -15.60 15.24 55.61
N LYS A 238 -16.91 15.35 55.84
CA LYS A 238 -17.54 16.51 56.50
C LYS A 238 -17.13 16.56 57.97
N VAL A 239 -16.69 17.72 58.45
CA VAL A 239 -16.57 18.04 59.88
C VAL A 239 -17.48 19.23 60.18
N HIS A 240 -18.17 19.17 61.33
CA HIS A 240 -19.22 20.11 61.73
C HIS A 240 -18.70 21.51 62.11
N GLN A 241 -19.56 22.50 61.93
CA GLN A 241 -19.44 23.81 62.58
C GLN A 241 -19.68 23.69 64.09
N GLY A 242 -18.89 24.41 64.88
CA GLY A 242 -19.11 24.68 66.29
C GLY A 242 -18.62 26.10 66.58
N ASP A 243 -19.54 26.96 67.03
CA ASP A 243 -19.34 28.41 67.17
C ASP A 243 -19.00 28.79 68.62
N THR A 244 -17.93 29.58 68.82
CA THR A 244 -17.75 30.52 69.93
C THR A 244 -16.59 31.48 69.66
N THR A 245 -16.86 32.78 69.76
CA THR A 245 -15.90 33.89 69.89
C THR A 245 -15.64 34.21 71.39
N PRO A 246 -14.80 35.20 71.77
CA PRO A 246 -13.57 35.78 71.18
C PRO A 246 -12.38 35.78 72.18
N SER A 247 -11.18 36.24 71.74
CA SER A 247 -10.34 37.26 72.40
C SER A 247 -8.85 37.18 72.02
N ASP A 248 -8.33 38.28 71.45
CA ASP A 248 -6.97 38.80 71.70
C ASP A 248 -6.95 39.40 73.13
N PRO A 249 -5.81 39.59 73.85
CA PRO A 249 -4.52 40.04 73.31
C PRO A 249 -3.26 39.38 73.94
N ASP A 250 -2.10 40.01 73.68
CA ASP A 250 -0.79 39.89 74.35
C ASP A 250 0.04 38.61 74.08
N ASP A 251 1.12 38.74 73.29
CA ASP A 251 2.47 38.70 73.88
C ASP A 251 3.61 39.20 72.97
N GLU A 252 4.46 40.05 73.55
CA GLU A 252 5.60 40.76 72.93
C GLU A 252 6.82 40.72 73.91
N ILE A 253 8.09 40.83 73.50
CA ILE A 253 8.65 41.21 72.20
C ILE A 253 9.76 40.23 71.70
N PRO A 254 10.91 40.03 72.40
CA PRO A 254 12.17 40.09 71.66
C PRO A 254 13.08 38.84 71.82
N PHE A 255 14.12 38.61 71.00
CA PHE A 255 14.91 39.51 70.13
C PHE A 255 15.23 38.87 68.77
#